data_AF-A0A931P4E8-F1
#
_entry.id   AF-A0A931P4E8-F1
#
_cell.length_a   1.000
_cell.length_b   1.000
_cell.length_c   1.000
_cell.angle_alpha   90.00
_cell.angle_beta   90.00
_cell.angle_gamma   90.00
#
_symmetry.space_group_name_H-M   'P 1'
#
loop_
_entity.id
_entity.type
_entity.pdbx_description
1 polymer ?
#
loop_
_entity_poly.entity_id
_entity_poly.type
_entity_poly.pdbx_seq_one_letter_code
_entity_poly.pdbx_strand_id
1 'polypeptide(L)'
;MNAPKMPNVDVIAYLSLIVAMSAYISSIRLRIIDKKKESTNGDEKKSLSRYAICLIPPDLALILSGYLVFLHGFWHLTIEPWWPGSNPPDEFLQWSVWLFAFAGICLSILHISTWRRSFNEIKR
;
A
#
# COMPACT_ATOMS: atom_id res chain seq x y z
N MET A 1 31.93 7.03 -8.13
CA MET A 1 31.21 5.85 -7.60
C MET A 1 29.97 5.67 -8.46
N ASN A 2 29.89 4.60 -9.24
CA ASN A 2 28.71 4.33 -10.06
C ASN A 2 27.60 3.82 -9.14
N ALA A 3 26.48 4.54 -9.08
CA ALA A 3 25.30 4.07 -8.38
C ALA A 3 24.91 2.69 -8.95
N PRO A 4 24.57 1.70 -8.10
CA PRO A 4 24.12 0.41 -8.58
C PRO A 4 22.91 0.62 -9.51
N LYS A 5 23.02 0.21 -10.77
CA LYS A 5 21.88 0.14 -11.69
C LYS A 5 20.86 -0.78 -11.04
N MET A 6 19.77 -0.20 -10.53
CA MET A 6 18.64 -1.00 -10.07
C MET A 6 18.20 -1.91 -11.24
N PRO A 7 17.87 -3.19 -11.00
CA PRO A 7 17.27 -4.03 -12.02
C PRO A 7 16.08 -3.27 -12.62
N ASN A 8 15.86 -3.38 -13.93
CA ASN A 8 14.72 -2.74 -14.61
C ASN A 8 13.43 -3.22 -13.96
N VAL A 9 12.98 -2.50 -12.92
CA VAL A 9 11.68 -2.69 -12.31
C VAL A 9 10.71 -2.20 -13.37
N ASP A 10 9.94 -3.12 -13.94
CA ASP A 10 8.87 -2.77 -14.85
C ASP A 10 7.88 -1.88 -14.08
N VAL A 11 7.92 -0.59 -14.39
CA VAL A 11 7.11 0.46 -13.74
C VAL A 11 5.62 0.11 -13.81
N ILE A 12 5.19 -0.53 -14.90
CA ILE A 12 3.81 -0.96 -15.10
C ILE A 12 3.48 -2.13 -14.17
N ALA A 13 4.37 -3.12 -14.08
CA ALA A 13 4.19 -4.23 -13.15
C ALA A 13 4.15 -3.75 -11.68
N TYR A 14 5.00 -2.79 -11.32
CA TYR A 14 5.05 -2.24 -9.98
C TYR A 14 3.81 -1.42 -9.64
N LEU A 15 3.34 -0.56 -10.56
CA LEU A 15 2.09 0.16 -10.41
C LEU A 15 0.90 -0.80 -10.29
N SER A 16 0.86 -1.86 -11.10
CA SER A 16 -0.19 -2.88 -11.06
C SER A 16 -0.24 -3.58 -9.70
N LEU A 17 0.93 -3.88 -9.12
CA LEU A 17 1.04 -4.46 -7.78
C LEU A 17 0.51 -3.51 -6.71
N ILE A 18 0.86 -2.22 -6.77
CA ILE A 18 0.35 -1.20 -5.84
C ILE A 18 -1.17 -1.10 -5.91
N VAL A 19 -1.73 -1.06 -7.12
CA VAL A 19 -3.18 -1.00 -7.34
C VAL A 19 -3.87 -2.24 -6.77
N ALA A 20 -3.32 -3.44 -7.02
CA ALA A 20 -3.87 -4.68 -6.48
C ALA A 20 -3.86 -4.69 -4.94
N MET A 21 -2.77 -4.24 -4.31
CA MET A 21 -2.68 -4.12 -2.86
C MET A 21 -3.66 -3.09 -2.29
N SER A 22 -3.82 -1.94 -2.94
CA SER A 22 -4.79 -0.92 -2.53
C SER A 22 -6.23 -1.45 -2.61
N ALA A 23 -6.59 -2.15 -3.70
CA ALA A 23 -7.90 -2.78 -3.84
C ALA A 23 -8.17 -3.84 -2.75
N TYR A 24 -7.15 -4.64 -2.41
CA TYR A 24 -7.22 -5.61 -1.32
C TYR A 24 -7.48 -4.94 0.04
N ILE A 25 -6.77 -3.87 0.37
CA ILE A 25 -6.96 -3.12 1.62
C ILE A 25 -8.35 -2.49 1.69
N SER A 26 -8.81 -1.88 0.59
CA SER A 26 -10.14 -1.30 0.49
C SER A 26 -11.22 -2.35 0.78
N SER A 27 -11.07 -3.55 0.21
CA SER A 27 -11.97 -4.69 0.45
C SER A 27 -11.99 -5.11 1.92
N ILE A 28 -10.83 -5.15 2.59
CA ILE A 28 -10.74 -5.43 4.03
C ILE A 28 -11.44 -4.34 4.85
N ARG A 29 -11.20 -3.06 4.54
CA ARG A 29 -11.82 -1.92 5.24
C ARG A 29 -13.34 -1.96 5.11
N LEU A 30 -13.87 -2.24 3.93
CA LEU A 30 -15.30 -2.42 3.72
C LEU A 30 -15.86 -3.54 4.60
N ARG A 31 -15.21 -4.70 4.60
CA ARG A 31 -15.62 -5.84 5.45
C ARG A 31 -15.61 -5.51 6.94
N ILE A 32 -14.65 -4.72 7.42
CA ILE A 32 -14.60 -4.27 8.82
C ILE A 32 -15.76 -3.32 9.13
N ILE A 33 -16.08 -2.41 8.22
CA ILE A 33 -17.20 -1.47 8.36
C ILE A 33 -18.53 -2.24 8.42
N ASP A 34 -18.71 -3.24 7.56
CA ASP A 34 -19.92 -4.06 7.54
C ASP A 34 -20.05 -4.87 8.85
N LYS A 35 -18.99 -5.55 9.29
CA LYS A 35 -18.97 -6.23 10.60
C LYS A 35 -19.24 -5.29 11.77
N LYS A 36 -18.75 -4.05 11.71
CA LYS A 36 -19.00 -3.04 12.75
C LYS A 36 -20.47 -2.64 12.80
N LYS A 37 -21.17 -2.59 11.66
CA LYS A 37 -22.61 -2.31 11.61
C LYS A 37 -23.44 -3.47 12.18
N GLU A 38 -23.04 -4.70 11.87
CA GLU A 38 -23.74 -5.92 12.30
C GLU A 38 -23.51 -6.29 13.77
N SER A 39 -22.36 -5.95 14.34
CA SER A 39 -22.06 -6.27 15.75
C SER A 39 -23.01 -5.55 16.70
N THR A 40 -23.50 -6.25 17.73
CA THR A 40 -24.27 -5.68 18.84
C THR A 40 -23.41 -5.41 20.08
N ASN A 41 -22.18 -5.93 20.10
CA ASN A 41 -21.25 -5.82 21.23
C ASN A 41 -20.37 -4.56 21.13
N GLY A 42 -20.41 -3.70 22.15
CA GLY A 42 -19.64 -2.46 22.21
C GLY A 42 -18.12 -2.67 22.17
N ASP A 43 -17.60 -3.73 22.81
CA ASP A 43 -16.17 -4.01 22.85
C ASP A 43 -15.64 -4.49 21.50
N GLU A 44 -16.43 -5.28 20.79
CA GLU A 44 -16.12 -5.73 19.42
C GLU A 44 -16.12 -4.55 18.44
N LYS A 45 -17.12 -3.66 18.52
CA LYS A 45 -17.14 -2.42 17.71
C LYS A 45 -15.91 -1.56 17.94
N LYS A 46 -15.47 -1.42 19.19
CA LYS A 46 -14.29 -0.63 19.55
C LYS A 46 -13.01 -1.27 19.00
N SER A 47 -12.90 -2.59 19.07
CA SER A 47 -11.78 -3.36 18.49
C SER A 47 -11.73 -3.20 16.96
N LEU A 48 -12.86 -3.37 16.27
CA LEU A 48 -12.97 -3.18 14.82
C LEU A 48 -12.63 -1.75 14.40
N SER A 49 -13.05 -0.75 15.17
CA SER A 49 -12.72 0.64 14.89
C SER A 49 -11.22 0.93 15.02
N ARG A 50 -10.56 0.37 16.04
CA ARG A 50 -9.10 0.49 16.18
C ARG A 50 -8.38 -0.16 15.01
N TYR A 51 -8.81 -1.34 14.60
CA TYR A 51 -8.22 -2.04 13.46
C TYR A 51 -8.40 -1.24 12.16
N ALA A 52 -9.58 -0.67 11.91
CA ALA A 52 -9.83 0.21 10.78
C ALA A 52 -8.92 1.46 10.78
N ILE A 53 -8.67 2.06 11.95
CA ILE A 53 -7.76 3.22 12.08
C ILE A 53 -6.30 2.80 11.82
N CYS A 54 -5.88 1.63 12.32
CA CYS A 54 -4.54 1.10 12.07
C CYS A 54 -4.26 0.80 10.59
N LEU A 55 -5.30 0.61 9.77
CA LEU A 55 -5.16 0.42 8.32
C LEU A 55 -4.95 1.73 7.56
N ILE A 56 -5.25 2.90 8.15
CA ILE A 56 -5.14 4.19 7.44
C ILE A 56 -3.69 4.53 7.06
N PRO A 57 -2.69 4.44 7.95
CA PRO A 57 -1.30 4.77 7.60
C PRO A 57 -0.72 3.93 6.44
N PRO A 58 -0.83 2.58 6.44
CA PRO A 58 -0.31 1.79 5.32
C PRO A 58 -1.10 1.99 4.02
N ASP A 59 -2.42 2.24 4.10
CA ASP A 59 -3.26 2.57 2.94
C ASP A 59 -2.81 3.89 2.29
N LEU A 60 -2.59 4.92 3.11
CA LEU A 60 -2.07 6.21 2.65
C LEU A 60 -0.68 6.08 2.03
N ALA A 61 0.22 5.32 2.67
CA ALA A 61 1.56 5.09 2.13
C ALA A 61 1.53 4.37 0.77
N LEU A 62 0.65 3.39 0.58
CA LEU A 62 0.44 2.71 -0.70
C LEU A 62 -0.07 3.67 -1.79
N ILE A 63 -1.05 4.51 -1.47
CA ILE A 63 -1.59 5.50 -2.42
C ILE A 63 -0.50 6.49 -2.83
N LEU A 64 0.26 7.02 -1.87
CA LEU A 64 1.36 7.94 -2.15
C LEU A 64 2.47 7.28 -2.97
N SER A 65 2.80 6.02 -2.67
CA SER A 65 3.73 5.23 -3.49
C SER A 65 3.25 5.10 -4.93
N GLY A 66 2.00 4.69 -5.15
CA GLY A 66 1.42 4.57 -6.49
C GLY A 66 1.40 5.90 -7.23
N TYR A 67 1.09 7.00 -6.55
CA TYR A 67 1.10 8.33 -7.12
C TYR A 67 2.49 8.77 -7.58
N LEU A 68 3.54 8.51 -6.79
CA LEU A 68 4.92 8.82 -7.17
C LEU A 68 5.39 8.01 -8.38
N VAL A 69 5.04 6.71 -8.44
CA VAL A 69 5.34 5.85 -9.59
C VAL A 69 4.61 6.33 -10.84
N PHE A 70 3.33 6.71 -10.68
CA PHE A 70 2.56 7.29 -11.76
C PHE A 70 3.20 8.59 -12.27
N LEU A 71 3.59 9.51 -11.38
CA LEU A 71 4.27 10.75 -11.79
C LEU A 71 5.59 10.47 -12.50
N HIS A 72 6.39 9.52 -12.02
CA HIS A 72 7.64 9.12 -12.66
C HIS A 72 7.40 8.58 -14.09
N GLY A 73 6.44 7.67 -14.26
CA GLY A 73 6.08 7.14 -15.58
C GLY A 73 5.44 8.19 -16.49
N PHE A 74 4.56 9.03 -15.95
CA PHE A 74 3.90 10.13 -16.66
C PHE A 74 4.94 11.14 -17.17
N TRP A 75 5.98 11.44 -16.39
CA TRP A 75 7.05 12.34 -16.80
C TRP A 75 7.77 11.85 -18.06
N HIS A 76 8.16 10.58 -18.09
CA HIS A 76 8.79 9.96 -19.27
C HIS A 76 7.87 9.96 -20.50
N LEU A 77 6.57 9.71 -20.30
CA LEU A 77 5.62 9.64 -21.42
C LEU A 77 5.18 11.01 -21.93
N THR A 78 5.19 12.03 -21.08
CA THR A 78 4.62 13.34 -21.42
C THR A 78 5.63 14.45 -21.46
N ILE A 79 6.56 14.58 -20.52
CA ILE A 79 7.45 15.74 -20.43
C ILE A 79 8.72 15.55 -21.25
N GLU A 80 9.33 14.36 -21.20
CA GLU A 80 10.54 14.04 -21.97
C GLU A 80 10.41 14.26 -23.49
N PRO A 81 9.27 13.95 -24.15
CA PRO A 81 9.08 14.25 -25.57
C PRO A 81 9.09 15.74 -25.92
N TRP A 82 8.64 16.62 -25.02
CA TRP A 82 8.66 18.07 -25.23
C TRP A 82 9.95 18.72 -24.74
N TRP A 83 10.64 18.11 -23.77
CA TRP A 83 11.88 18.61 -23.19
C TRP A 83 12.95 17.52 -23.07
N PRO A 84 13.66 17.22 -24.17
CA PRO A 84 14.66 16.15 -24.20
C PRO A 84 15.75 16.38 -23.14
N GLY A 85 15.95 15.40 -22.27
CA GLY A 85 16.92 15.47 -21.16
C GLY A 85 16.33 15.92 -19.82
N SER A 86 15.03 16.22 -19.75
CA SER A 86 14.34 16.34 -18.46
C SER A 86 14.11 14.95 -17.87
N ASN A 87 14.98 14.52 -16.96
CA ASN A 87 14.74 13.31 -16.18
C ASN A 87 13.77 13.61 -15.04
N PRO A 88 12.86 12.68 -14.69
CA PRO A 88 12.12 12.80 -13.44
C PRO A 88 13.11 12.85 -12.26
N PRO A 89 12.77 13.55 -11.16
CA PRO A 89 13.60 13.52 -9.97
C PRO A 89 13.82 12.07 -9.50
N ASP A 90 15.08 11.65 -9.34
CA ASP A 90 15.45 10.29 -8.88
C ASP A 90 14.79 9.93 -7.54
N GLU A 91 14.50 10.94 -6.75
CA GLU A 91 13.81 10.83 -5.47
C GLU A 91 12.41 10.22 -5.59
N PHE A 92 11.70 10.39 -6.72
CA PHE A 92 10.33 9.88 -6.86
C PHE A 92 10.26 8.36 -6.75
N LEU A 93 11.14 7.66 -7.46
CA LEU A 93 11.18 6.21 -7.42
C LEU A 93 11.68 5.72 -6.06
N GLN A 94 12.70 6.37 -5.50
CA GLN A 94 13.24 6.03 -4.18
C GLN A 94 12.18 6.16 -3.08
N TRP A 95 11.47 7.29 -3.02
CA TRP A 95 10.41 7.51 -2.04
C TRP A 95 9.24 6.55 -2.23
N SER A 96 8.86 6.24 -3.49
CA SER A 96 7.83 5.23 -3.72
C SER A 96 8.22 3.88 -3.13
N VAL A 97 9.44 3.41 -3.40
CA VAL A 97 9.90 2.10 -2.91
C VAL A 97 9.89 2.06 -1.39
N TRP A 98 10.34 3.13 -0.74
CA TRP A 98 10.30 3.26 0.72
C TRP A 98 8.88 3.22 1.28
N LEU A 99 7.95 3.98 0.69
CA LEU A 99 6.54 4.02 1.11
C LEU A 99 5.85 2.66 0.90
N PHE A 100 6.12 2.00 -0.22
CA PHE A 100 5.61 0.67 -0.50
C PHE A 100 6.14 -0.37 0.48
N ALA A 101 7.45 -0.35 0.77
CA ALA A 101 8.07 -1.26 1.73
C ALA A 101 7.47 -1.05 3.13
N PHE A 102 7.32 0.20 3.56
CA PHE A 102 6.65 0.55 4.82
C PHE A 102 5.22 0.01 4.88
N ALA A 103 4.42 0.25 3.85
CA ALA A 103 3.05 -0.26 3.76
C ALA A 103 3.02 -1.79 3.82
N GLY A 104 3.87 -2.47 3.05
CA GLY A 104 3.98 -3.93 3.01
C GLY A 104 4.32 -4.54 4.37
N ILE A 105 5.27 -3.95 5.12
CA ILE A 105 5.63 -4.39 6.47
C ILE A 105 4.44 -4.24 7.42
N CYS A 106 3.80 -3.07 7.45
CA CYS A 106 2.64 -2.81 8.31
C CYS A 106 1.50 -3.79 8.02
N LEU A 107 1.19 -4.03 6.74
CA LEU A 107 0.14 -4.96 6.33
C LEU A 107 0.49 -6.40 6.67
N SER A 108 1.75 -6.80 6.53
CA SER A 108 2.21 -8.14 6.91
C SER A 108 2.02 -8.38 8.40
N ILE A 109 2.35 -7.40 9.25
CA ILE A 109 2.14 -7.49 10.70
C ILE A 109 0.63 -7.61 11.02
N LEU A 110 -0.21 -6.77 10.40
CA LEU A 110 -1.66 -6.82 10.55
C LEU A 110 -2.26 -8.14 10.06
N HIS A 111 -1.71 -8.72 8.99
CA HIS A 111 -2.13 -10.01 8.46
C HIS A 111 -1.71 -11.16 9.39
N ILE A 112 -0.48 -11.18 9.89
CA ILE A 112 -0.01 -12.21 10.83
C ILE A 112 -0.80 -12.16 12.14
N SER A 113 -1.09 -10.96 12.67
CA SER A 113 -1.87 -10.82 13.91
C SER A 113 -3.30 -11.36 13.76
N THR A 114 -3.96 -11.09 12.64
CA THR A 114 -5.31 -11.62 12.35
C THR A 114 -5.27 -13.13 12.11
N TRP A 115 -4.25 -13.62 11.40
CA TRP A 115 -4.08 -15.04 11.16
C TRP A 115 -3.87 -15.84 12.46
N ARG A 116 -3.03 -15.34 13.37
CA ARG A 116 -2.84 -15.93 14.72
C ARG A 116 -4.15 -15.98 15.51
N ARG A 117 -4.96 -14.91 15.45
CA ARG A 117 -6.27 -14.88 16.11
C ARG A 117 -7.20 -15.94 15.54
N SER A 118 -7.27 -16.07 14.20
CA SER A 118 -8.08 -17.07 13.54
C SER A 118 -7.69 -18.50 13.92
N PHE A 119 -6.39 -18.80 14.02
CA PHE A 119 -5.93 -20.11 14.48
C PHE A 119 -6.33 -20.41 15.93
N ASN A 120 -6.23 -19.42 16.80
CA ASN A 120 -6.61 -19.57 18.20
C ASN A 120 -8.13 -19.79 18.37
N GLU A 121 -8.95 -19.21 17.51
CA GLU A 121 -10.40 -19.43 17.50
C GLU A 121 -10.78 -20.82 16.96
N ILE A 122 -10.03 -21.38 16.00
CA ILE A 122 -10.27 -22.74 15.46
C ILE A 122 -9.82 -23.84 16.44
N LYS A 123 -8.75 -23.57 17.21
CA LYS A 123 -8.20 -24.54 18.16
C LYS A 123 -9.00 -24.65 19.47
N ARG A 124 -9.92 -23.72 19.71
CA ARG A 124 -10.73 -23.64 20.93
C ARG A 124 -12.08 -24.33 20.72
#